data_AF-A0A1G1C7C8-F1
#
_entry.id   AF-A0A1G1C7C8-F1
#
_cell.length_a   1.000
_cell.length_b   1.000
_cell.length_c   1.000
_cell.angle_alpha   90.00
_cell.angle_beta   90.00
_cell.angle_gamma   90.00
#
_symmetry.space_group_name_H-M   'P 1'
#
loop_
_entity.id
_entity.type
_entity.pdbx_description
1 polymer ?
#
loop_
_entity_poly.entity_id
_entity_poly.type
_entity_poly.pdbx_seq_one_letter_code
_entity_poly.pdbx_strand_id
1 'polypeptide(L)'
;MSQSTKELPKAVIKQMLTLSTSGLGLVAALAWNEVVKEAIGSYVKPLIGESSGLVSLFLYALMVTVLAVVVTLQLTKLEQHLEKR
;
A
#
# COMPACT_ATOMS: atom_id res chain seq x y z
N MET A 1 23.07 -30.36 -24.76
CA MET A 1 23.40 -29.04 -24.18
C MET A 1 22.29 -28.00 -24.44
N SER A 2 21.00 -28.33 -24.22
CA SER A 2 19.85 -27.48 -24.63
C SER A 2 19.05 -26.86 -23.45
N GLN A 3 19.44 -27.08 -22.19
CA GLN A 3 18.64 -26.64 -21.04
C GLN A 3 18.92 -25.18 -20.62
N SER A 4 20.04 -24.57 -21.04
CA SER A 4 20.46 -23.23 -20.56
C SER A 4 19.59 -22.07 -21.09
N THR A 5 19.00 -22.20 -22.27
CA THR A 5 18.30 -21.08 -22.94
C THR A 5 16.87 -20.83 -22.43
N LYS A 6 16.21 -21.79 -21.77
CA LYS A 6 14.85 -21.61 -21.21
C LYS A 6 14.84 -20.89 -19.85
N GLU A 7 15.95 -20.94 -19.13
CA GLU A 7 16.10 -20.35 -17.79
C GLU A 7 16.27 -18.82 -17.85
N LEU A 8 16.98 -18.30 -18.86
CA LEU A 8 17.20 -16.86 -19.05
C LEU A 8 15.88 -16.06 -19.21
N PRO A 9 14.95 -16.43 -20.11
CA PRO A 9 13.68 -15.73 -20.28
C PRO A 9 12.85 -15.70 -19.00
N LYS A 10 12.84 -16.81 -18.25
CA LYS A 10 12.10 -16.92 -16.99
C LYS A 10 12.67 -15.99 -15.91
N ALA A 11 14.00 -15.91 -15.80
CA ALA A 11 14.66 -15.00 -14.88
C ALA A 11 14.36 -13.53 -15.22
N VAL A 12 14.41 -13.16 -16.51
CA VAL A 12 14.10 -11.80 -16.97
C VAL A 12 12.65 -11.43 -16.67
N ILE A 13 11.68 -12.31 -16.97
CA ILE A 13 10.27 -12.08 -16.68
C ILE A 13 10.03 -11.91 -15.17
N LYS A 14 10.67 -12.74 -14.33
CA LYS A 14 10.57 -12.61 -12.86
C LYS A 14 11.14 -11.27 -12.36
N GLN A 15 12.25 -10.81 -12.94
CA GLN A 15 12.85 -9.52 -12.62
C GLN A 15 11.91 -8.38 -13.02
N MET A 16 11.33 -8.43 -14.22
CA MET A 16 10.37 -7.43 -14.70
C MET A 16 9.12 -7.38 -13.82
N LEU A 17 8.57 -8.53 -13.41
CA LEU A 17 7.45 -8.58 -12.47
C LEU A 17 7.82 -7.93 -11.14
N THR A 18 8.99 -8.25 -10.59
CA THR A 18 9.46 -7.68 -9.31
C THR A 18 9.59 -6.16 -9.40
N LEU A 19 10.24 -5.65 -10.45
CA LEU A 19 10.42 -4.22 -10.68
C LEU A 19 9.09 -3.49 -10.88
N SER A 20 8.20 -4.04 -11.71
CA SER A 20 6.88 -3.48 -11.98
C SER A 20 6.00 -3.47 -10.72
N THR A 21 5.90 -4.58 -9.99
CA THR A 21 5.10 -4.65 -8.77
C THR A 21 5.66 -3.73 -7.68
N SER A 22 6.98 -3.62 -7.55
CA SER A 22 7.60 -2.71 -6.57
C SER A 22 7.35 -1.24 -6.93
N GLY A 23 7.54 -0.86 -8.20
CA GLY A 23 7.29 0.49 -8.69
C GLY A 23 5.81 0.89 -8.58
N LEU A 24 4.90 0.00 -8.97
CA LEU A 24 3.46 0.22 -8.83
C LEU A 24 3.02 0.25 -7.36
N GLY A 25 3.62 -0.58 -6.50
CA GLY A 25 3.38 -0.56 -5.06
C GLY A 25 3.74 0.79 -4.44
N LEU A 26 4.87 1.38 -4.84
CA LEU A 26 5.27 2.72 -4.40
C LEU A 26 4.28 3.79 -4.86
N VAL A 27 3.88 3.78 -6.14
CA VAL A 27 2.89 4.72 -6.67
C VAL A 27 1.54 4.57 -5.96
N ALA A 28 1.10 3.34 -5.71
CA ALA A 28 -0.14 3.06 -4.99
C ALA A 28 -0.09 3.60 -3.55
N ALA A 29 1.03 3.42 -2.84
CA ALA A 29 1.22 3.95 -1.50
C ALA A 29 1.13 5.49 -1.48
N LEU A 30 1.76 6.16 -2.45
CA LEU A 30 1.70 7.62 -2.58
C LEU A 30 0.28 8.10 -2.89
N ALA A 31 -0.41 7.45 -3.83
CA ALA A 31 -1.78 7.79 -4.20
C ALA A 31 -2.75 7.63 -3.01
N TRP A 32 -2.60 6.56 -2.22
CA TRP A 32 -3.46 6.32 -1.07
C TRP A 32 -3.23 7.35 0.05
N ASN A 33 -1.98 7.75 0.27
CA ASN A 33 -1.65 8.85 1.17
C ASN A 33 -2.35 10.16 0.75
N GLU A 34 -2.32 10.52 -0.53
CA GLU A 34 -3.00 11.72 -1.02
C GLU A 34 -4.54 11.61 -0.92
N VAL A 35 -5.12 10.46 -1.23
CA VAL A 35 -6.57 10.21 -1.05
C VAL A 35 -7.00 10.43 0.40
N VAL A 36 -6.25 9.92 1.37
CA VAL A 36 -6.59 10.09 2.79
C VAL A 36 -6.48 11.57 3.21
N LYS A 37 -5.44 12.28 2.77
CA LYS A 37 -5.29 13.72 3.05
C LYS A 37 -6.44 14.53 2.47
N GLU A 38 -6.76 14.30 1.19
CA GLU A 38 -7.82 15.03 0.50
C GLU A 38 -9.19 14.70 1.09
N ALA A 39 -9.44 13.42 1.43
CA ALA A 39 -10.68 13.03 2.08
C ALA A 39 -10.88 13.74 3.42
N ILE A 40 -9.82 13.87 4.23
CA ILE A 40 -9.90 14.58 5.51
C ILE A 40 -10.02 16.09 5.27
N GLY A 41 -9.29 16.64 4.30
CA GLY A 41 -9.38 18.05 3.93
C GLY A 41 -10.78 18.45 3.45
N SER A 42 -11.37 17.65 2.57
CA SER A 42 -12.64 17.96 1.90
C SER A 42 -13.87 17.55 2.73
N TYR A 43 -13.84 16.42 3.43
CA TYR A 43 -15.01 15.95 4.19
C TYR A 43 -14.96 16.31 5.66
N VAL A 44 -13.77 16.37 6.27
CA VAL A 44 -13.65 16.52 7.73
C VAL A 44 -13.42 17.97 8.14
N LYS A 45 -12.49 18.72 7.52
CA LYS A 45 -12.25 20.14 7.89
C LYS A 45 -13.51 21.02 7.92
N PRO A 46 -14.42 20.99 6.92
CA PRO A 46 -15.62 21.83 6.96
C PRO A 46 -16.60 21.45 8.08
N LEU A 47 -16.57 20.21 8.58
CA LEU A 47 -17.41 19.76 9.70
C LEU A 47 -16.92 20.26 11.07
N ILE A 48 -15.61 20.50 11.24
CA ILE A 48 -14.98 20.85 12.53
C ILE A 48 -14.46 22.29 12.62
N GLY A 49 -14.63 23.08 11.56
CA GLY A 49 -14.24 24.50 11.51
C GLY A 49 -12.73 24.74 11.30
N GLU A 50 -12.38 25.88 10.68
CA GLU A 50 -11.02 26.23 10.24
C GLU A 50 -9.95 26.24 11.36
N SER A 51 -10.35 26.40 12.62
CA SER A 51 -9.45 26.39 13.79
C SER A 51 -8.94 25.00 14.18
N SER A 52 -9.36 23.94 13.50
CA SER A 52 -9.13 22.54 13.91
C SER A 52 -8.01 21.81 13.14
N GLY A 53 -7.00 22.52 12.60
CA GLY A 53 -5.88 21.93 11.83
C GLY A 53 -5.17 20.76 12.53
N LEU A 54 -4.70 20.99 13.76
CA LEU A 54 -5.06 20.19 14.94
C LEU A 54 -5.53 18.74 14.75
N VAL A 55 -6.85 18.66 14.83
CA VAL A 55 -7.72 17.49 14.82
C VAL A 55 -7.71 16.81 13.45
N SER A 56 -7.58 17.58 12.36
CA SER A 56 -7.46 17.02 11.00
C SER A 56 -6.19 16.18 10.85
N LEU A 57 -5.04 16.66 11.35
CA LEU A 57 -3.78 15.91 11.37
C LEU A 57 -3.85 14.68 12.27
N PHE A 58 -4.49 14.81 13.44
CA PHE A 58 -4.69 13.68 14.36
C PHE A 58 -5.56 12.59 13.74
N LEU A 59 -6.66 12.96 13.07
CA LEU A 59 -7.52 11.99 12.39
C LEU A 59 -6.81 11.31 11.22
N TYR A 60 -5.99 12.06 10.47
CA TYR A 60 -5.13 11.50 9.42
C TYR A 60 -4.20 10.43 9.97
N ALA A 61 -3.48 10.73 11.05
CA ALA A 61 -2.58 9.78 11.69
C ALA A 61 -3.33 8.52 12.17
N LEU A 62 -4.52 8.70 12.77
CA LEU A 62 -5.36 7.60 13.23
C LEU A 62 -5.83 6.71 12.07
N MET A 63 -6.36 7.31 11.00
CA MET A 63 -6.84 6.60 9.80
C MET A 63 -5.73 5.79 9.14
N VAL A 64 -4.56 6.39 8.92
CA VAL A 64 -3.42 5.71 8.31
C VAL A 64 -2.91 4.57 9.20
N THR A 65 -2.91 4.74 10.52
CA THR A 65 -2.54 3.69 11.47
C THR A 65 -3.51 2.51 11.41
N VAL A 66 -4.82 2.78 11.40
CA VAL A 66 -5.84 1.73 11.28
C VAL A 66 -5.68 0.98 9.95
N LEU A 67 -5.49 1.70 8.84
CA LEU A 67 -5.21 1.08 7.53
C LEU A 67 -3.96 0.19 7.57
N ALA A 68 -2.87 0.69 8.16
CA ALA A 68 -1.63 -0.07 8.28
C ALA A 68 -1.84 -1.37 9.07
N VAL A 69 -2.48 -1.29 10.24
CA VAL A 69 -2.77 -2.48 11.06
C VAL A 69 -3.66 -3.47 10.31
N VAL A 70 -4.73 -3.00 9.66
CA VAL A 70 -5.63 -3.87 8.88
C VAL A 70 -4.87 -4.58 7.76
N VAL A 71 -4.08 -3.83 6.98
CA VAL A 71 -3.27 -4.40 5.90
C VAL A 71 -2.28 -5.42 6.45
N THR A 72 -1.52 -5.08 7.51
CA THR A 72 -0.56 -6.01 8.13
C THR A 72 -1.24 -7.29 8.61
N LEU A 73 -2.38 -7.19 9.32
CA LEU A 73 -3.12 -8.37 9.80
C LEU A 73 -3.63 -9.24 8.65
N GLN A 74 -4.10 -8.63 7.56
CA GLN A 74 -4.57 -9.36 6.39
C GLN A 74 -3.40 -10.07 5.67
N LEU A 75 -2.24 -9.42 5.58
CA LEU A 75 -1.03 -10.02 5.02
C LEU A 75 -0.54 -11.20 5.88
N THR A 76 -0.50 -11.04 7.21
CA THR A 76 -0.14 -12.13 8.13
C THR A 76 -1.09 -13.32 8.00
N LYS A 77 -2.40 -13.09 7.87
CA LYS A 77 -3.37 -14.18 7.63
C LYS A 77 -3.14 -14.87 6.29
N LEU A 78 -2.79 -14.11 5.25
CA LEU A 78 -2.51 -14.66 3.93
C LEU A 78 -1.24 -15.53 3.95
N GLU A 79 -0.18 -15.07 4.60
CA GLU A 79 1.06 -15.80 4.81
C GLU A 79 0.79 -17.14 5.52
N GLN A 80 0.08 -17.11 6.65
CA GLN A 80 -0.29 -18.32 7.39
C GLN A 80 -1.11 -19.32 6.58
N HIS A 81 -1.90 -18.84 5.61
CA HIS A 81 -2.70 -19.71 4.75
C HIS A 81 -1.86 -20.36 3.64
N LEU A 82 -0.80 -19.69 3.20
CA LEU A 82 0.15 -20.22 2.21
C LEU A 82 1.13 -21.21 2.83
N GLU A 83 1.58 -20.98 4.07
CA GLU A 83 2.47 -21.92 4.79
C GLU A 83 1.81 -23.26 5.15
N LYS A 84 0.47 -23.28 5.26
CA LYS A 84 -0.31 -24.50 5.53
C LYS A 84 -0.65 -25.33 4.28
N ARG A 85 -0.30 -24.86 3.08
CA ARG A 85 -0.56 -25.52 1.79
C ARG A 85 0.67 -26.23 1.27
#